data_AF-A0A9Q4G2N1-F1
#
_entry.id   AF-A0A9Q4G2N1-F1
#
_cell.length_a   1.000
_cell.length_b   1.000
_cell.length_c   1.000
_cell.angle_alpha   90.00
_cell.angle_beta   90.00
_cell.angle_gamma   90.00
#
_symmetry.space_group_name_H-M   'P 1'
#
loop_
_entity.id
_entity.type
_entity.pdbx_description
1 polymer ?
#
loop_
_entity_poly.entity_id
_entity_poly.type
_entity_poly.pdbx_seq_one_letter_code
_entity_poly.pdbx_strand_id
1 'polypeptide(L)'
;MKALALSFGLILGFTLVGCSSLSPTVDGKTHVYSLKQQCPALLEMSVGQTLELTLPENPTTGYIWQVAEPQNILKVEEIYRQYQGESQPPMVGRGGQKQFIFTALQPGEEWIHVKHGRSWEQNPVDEWRCRVRIS
;
A
#
# COMPACT_ATOMS: atom_id res chain seq x y z
N MET A 1 50.44 -42.14 20.30
CA MET A 1 49.61 -42.12 19.07
C MET A 1 48.32 -41.37 19.37
N LYS A 2 47.62 -40.81 18.38
CA LYS A 2 46.40 -39.99 18.58
C LYS A 2 45.15 -40.65 17.97
N ALA A 3 44.02 -40.57 18.67
CA ALA A 3 42.65 -40.73 18.18
C ALA A 3 41.76 -39.85 19.12
N LEU A 4 40.69 -39.11 18.73
CA LEU A 4 39.55 -39.34 17.82
C LEU A 4 38.62 -40.47 18.31
N ALA A 5 37.31 -40.27 18.54
CA ALA A 5 36.47 -39.05 18.47
C ALA A 5 35.42 -39.07 19.65
N LEU A 6 34.15 -38.66 19.63
CA LEU A 6 33.19 -38.16 18.61
C LEU A 6 31.96 -37.55 19.34
N SER A 7 31.36 -36.44 18.82
CA SER A 7 29.96 -35.97 19.10
C SER A 7 29.61 -35.55 20.56
N PHE A 8 28.53 -34.80 20.88
CA PHE A 8 27.50 -34.05 20.12
C PHE A 8 27.00 -32.87 21.01
N GLY A 9 26.28 -31.86 20.46
CA GLY A 9 25.54 -30.91 21.32
C GLY A 9 25.56 -29.42 20.96
N LEU A 10 25.54 -29.04 19.68
CA LEU A 10 25.47 -27.62 19.28
C LEU A 10 24.02 -27.13 19.30
N ILE A 11 23.59 -26.52 20.43
CA ILE A 11 22.26 -25.92 20.55
C ILE A 11 22.24 -24.57 19.81
N LEU A 12 21.84 -24.62 18.54
CA LEU A 12 21.56 -23.44 17.72
C LEU A 12 20.27 -22.77 18.22
N GLY A 13 20.42 -21.81 19.14
CA GLY A 13 19.33 -20.94 19.60
C GLY A 13 18.87 -20.00 18.49
N PHE A 14 18.04 -20.49 17.57
CA PHE A 14 17.36 -19.70 16.55
C PHE A 14 16.29 -18.83 17.22
N THR A 15 16.70 -17.69 17.78
CA THR A 15 15.76 -16.67 18.23
C THR A 15 15.08 -16.07 17.00
N LEU A 16 13.80 -16.40 16.83
CA LEU A 16 12.94 -15.76 15.83
C LEU A 16 12.78 -14.29 16.20
N VAL A 17 13.64 -13.43 15.62
CA VAL A 17 13.49 -11.98 15.68
C VAL A 17 12.23 -11.63 14.91
N GLY A 18 11.13 -11.44 15.64
CA GLY A 18 9.88 -10.98 15.07
C GLY A 18 10.07 -9.58 14.48
N CYS A 19 10.09 -9.49 13.14
CA CYS A 19 10.15 -8.23 12.44
C CYS A 19 8.83 -7.47 12.61
N SER A 20 8.72 -6.69 13.69
CA SER A 20 7.65 -5.70 13.88
C SER A 20 7.66 -4.73 12.71
N SER A 21 6.75 -4.91 11.76
CA SER A 21 6.63 -4.05 10.57
C SER A 21 6.04 -2.70 10.99
N LEU A 22 6.91 -1.78 11.38
CA LEU A 22 6.58 -0.38 11.67
C LEU A 22 5.95 0.24 10.41
N SER A 23 4.62 0.31 10.40
CA SER A 23 3.89 0.98 9.32
C SER A 23 4.13 2.48 9.40
N PRO A 24 4.33 3.17 8.26
CA PRO A 24 4.60 4.61 8.24
C PRO A 24 3.33 5.40 8.58
N THR A 25 3.08 5.60 9.88
CA THR A 25 2.04 6.50 10.37
C THR A 25 2.61 7.89 10.59
N VAL A 26 1.93 8.92 10.08
CA VAL A 26 2.36 10.32 10.27
C VAL A 26 2.00 10.79 11.69
N ASP A 27 0.73 10.70 12.06
CA ASP A 27 0.20 11.14 13.36
C ASP A 27 -0.29 9.97 14.24
N GLY A 28 0.21 8.76 13.99
CA GLY A 28 -0.33 7.53 14.61
C GLY A 28 -1.76 7.15 14.15
N LYS A 29 -2.35 7.89 13.21
CA LYS A 29 -3.71 7.67 12.67
C LYS A 29 -3.78 7.47 11.17
N THR A 30 -2.85 8.08 10.43
CA THR A 30 -2.81 8.07 8.96
C THR A 30 -1.61 7.25 8.49
N HIS A 31 -1.85 6.11 7.85
CA HIS A 31 -0.82 5.26 7.23
C HIS A 31 -0.58 5.75 5.80
N VAL A 32 0.65 6.16 5.46
CA VAL A 32 0.94 6.80 4.16
C VAL A 32 1.79 5.90 3.24
N TYR A 33 1.22 5.59 2.08
CA TYR A 33 1.82 4.76 1.04
C TYR A 33 1.92 5.50 -0.31
N SER A 34 2.83 5.03 -1.13
CA SER A 34 3.01 5.43 -2.53
C SER A 34 3.38 4.21 -3.35
N LEU A 35 3.40 4.34 -4.68
CA LEU A 35 3.69 3.24 -5.61
C LEU A 35 5.01 2.48 -5.31
N LYS A 36 5.97 3.11 -4.62
CA LYS A 36 7.26 2.51 -4.24
C LYS A 36 7.22 1.74 -2.90
N GLN A 37 6.11 1.79 -2.16
CA GLN A 37 5.99 1.23 -0.82
C GLN A 37 5.04 0.02 -0.83
N GLN A 38 5.58 -1.13 -0.47
CA GLN A 38 4.81 -2.36 -0.24
C GLN A 38 4.04 -2.26 1.09
N CYS A 39 2.75 -2.57 1.08
CA CYS A 39 1.98 -2.78 2.31
C CYS A 39 2.44 -4.08 3.01
N PRO A 40 2.48 -4.14 4.36
CA PRO A 40 2.78 -5.37 5.10
C PRO A 40 1.81 -6.52 4.77
N ALA A 41 2.18 -7.75 5.12
CA ALA A 41 1.36 -8.95 4.86
C ALA A 41 -0.04 -8.89 5.51
N LEU A 42 -0.17 -8.12 6.60
CA LEU A 42 -1.41 -7.62 7.16
C LEU A 42 -1.13 -6.24 7.77
N LEU A 43 -1.99 -5.27 7.50
CA LEU A 43 -2.00 -3.97 8.15
C LEU A 43 -3.09 -3.95 9.22
N GLU A 44 -2.68 -3.87 10.49
CA GLU A 44 -3.59 -3.66 11.61
C GLU A 44 -3.97 -2.17 11.69
N MET A 45 -5.27 -1.89 11.82
CA MET A 45 -5.86 -0.55 11.92
C MET A 45 -6.97 -0.53 13.00
N SER A 46 -7.33 0.65 13.46
CA SER A 46 -8.49 0.90 14.33
C SER A 46 -9.55 1.73 13.64
N VAL A 47 -10.81 1.62 14.07
CA VAL A 47 -11.92 2.43 13.53
C VAL A 47 -11.59 3.93 13.64
N GLY A 48 -11.77 4.66 12.53
CA GLY A 48 -11.42 6.07 12.39
C GLY A 48 -9.97 6.37 11.98
N GLN A 49 -9.09 5.36 11.85
CA GLN A 49 -7.79 5.52 11.17
C GLN A 49 -7.96 5.55 9.64
N THR A 50 -6.94 6.08 8.95
CA THR A 50 -6.92 6.23 7.50
C THR A 50 -5.69 5.57 6.87
N LEU A 51 -5.85 5.05 5.65
CA LEU A 51 -4.76 4.70 4.75
C LEU A 51 -4.81 5.65 3.56
N GLU A 52 -3.75 6.42 3.36
CA GLU A 52 -3.57 7.28 2.20
C GLU A 52 -2.58 6.66 1.22
N LEU A 53 -3.00 6.50 -0.04
CA LEU A 53 -2.21 5.93 -1.12
C LEU A 53 -2.09 6.93 -2.26
N THR A 54 -0.88 7.46 -2.49
CA THR A 54 -0.62 8.43 -3.57
C THR A 54 0.15 7.80 -4.72
N LEU A 55 -0.47 7.73 -5.90
CA LEU A 55 0.04 7.06 -7.09
C LEU A 55 0.22 8.06 -8.24
N PRO A 56 1.30 8.01 -9.03
CA PRO A 56 1.44 8.83 -10.23
C PRO A 56 0.44 8.40 -11.29
N GLU A 57 -0.19 9.36 -11.97
CA GLU A 57 -1.26 9.11 -12.95
C GLU A 57 -1.20 10.15 -14.08
N ASN A 58 -1.42 9.75 -15.33
CA ASN A 58 -1.64 10.69 -16.42
C ASN A 58 -2.88 10.31 -17.24
N PRO A 59 -4.08 10.80 -16.85
CA PRO A 59 -5.35 10.47 -17.50
C PRO A 59 -5.37 10.78 -19.01
N THR A 60 -4.54 11.71 -19.48
CA THR A 60 -4.46 12.06 -20.92
C THR A 60 -3.88 10.94 -21.79
N THR A 61 -3.28 9.92 -21.19
CA THR A 61 -2.81 8.68 -21.87
C THR A 61 -3.86 7.56 -21.88
N GLY A 62 -4.99 7.79 -21.20
CA GLY A 62 -6.01 6.78 -20.90
C GLY A 62 -5.69 5.89 -19.69
N TYR A 63 -4.44 5.88 -19.20
CA TYR A 63 -4.06 5.11 -18.01
C TYR A 63 -4.50 5.83 -16.72
N ILE A 64 -5.31 5.14 -15.93
CA ILE A 64 -5.89 5.60 -14.67
C ILE A 64 -5.80 4.50 -13.60
N TRP A 65 -5.76 4.91 -12.33
CA TRP A 65 -5.87 4.01 -11.18
C TRP A 65 -7.33 3.92 -10.73
N GLN A 66 -7.81 2.73 -10.42
CA GLN A 66 -9.17 2.48 -9.92
C GLN A 66 -9.15 1.43 -8.82
N VAL A 67 -10.00 1.56 -7.79
CA VAL A 67 -10.25 0.46 -6.85
C VAL A 67 -10.95 -0.68 -7.61
N ALA A 68 -10.47 -1.90 -7.41
CA ALA A 68 -10.88 -3.08 -8.17
C ALA A 68 -12.28 -3.59 -7.82
N GLU A 69 -12.67 -3.44 -6.55
CA GLU A 69 -13.88 -4.00 -5.95
C GLU A 69 -14.46 -2.98 -4.94
N PRO A 70 -15.78 -2.93 -4.69
CA PRO A 70 -16.36 -2.04 -3.68
C PRO A 70 -15.95 -2.44 -2.26
N GLN A 71 -15.45 -1.49 -1.48
CA GLN A 71 -15.13 -1.69 -0.07
C GLN A 71 -16.39 -1.65 0.80
N ASN A 72 -16.41 -2.44 1.87
CA ASN A 72 -17.57 -2.65 2.75
C ASN A 72 -17.34 -2.09 4.16
N ILE A 73 -16.10 -2.19 4.67
CA ILE A 73 -15.70 -1.69 6.00
C ILE A 73 -14.81 -0.43 5.95
N LEU A 74 -14.43 -0.01 4.74
CA LEU A 74 -13.70 1.23 4.45
C LEU A 74 -14.57 2.21 3.65
N LYS A 75 -14.56 3.49 4.03
CA LYS A 75 -14.95 4.59 3.12
C LYS A 75 -13.79 4.83 2.15
N VAL A 76 -14.06 5.00 0.86
CA VAL A 76 -13.05 5.42 -0.13
C VAL A 76 -13.33 6.85 -0.59
N GLU A 77 -12.30 7.68 -0.65
CA GLU A 77 -12.31 8.98 -1.32
C GLU A 77 -11.16 9.07 -2.33
N GLU A 78 -11.46 9.53 -3.54
CA GLU A 78 -10.50 9.61 -4.65
C GLU A 78 -10.25 11.06 -5.06
N ILE A 79 -8.99 11.49 -5.10
CA ILE A 79 -8.61 12.88 -5.44
C ILE A 79 -7.47 12.87 -6.47
N TYR A 80 -7.75 13.31 -7.70
CA TYR A 80 -6.71 13.58 -8.69
C TYR A 80 -6.18 15.02 -8.57
N ARG A 81 -4.85 15.20 -8.65
CA ARG A 81 -4.17 16.50 -8.66
C ARG A 81 -3.10 16.52 -9.75
N GLN A 82 -3.20 17.44 -10.71
CA GLN A 82 -2.13 17.66 -11.70
C GLN A 82 -0.84 18.18 -11.04
N TYR A 83 0.31 17.82 -11.60
CA TYR A 83 1.60 18.34 -11.11
C TYR A 83 1.77 19.83 -11.45
N GLN A 84 1.56 20.68 -10.45
CA GLN A 84 1.91 22.10 -10.52
C GLN A 84 3.44 22.26 -10.47
N GLY A 85 3.95 23.28 -11.17
CA GLY A 85 5.33 23.72 -11.04
C GLY A 85 5.31 25.23 -10.84
N GLU A 86 6.01 25.72 -9.83
CA GLU A 86 5.89 27.09 -9.30
C GLU A 86 6.11 28.20 -10.33
N SER A 87 6.88 27.90 -11.40
CA SER A 87 7.23 28.84 -12.47
C SER A 87 6.74 28.40 -13.86
N GLN A 88 5.73 27.53 -13.94
CA GLN A 88 5.31 26.86 -15.19
C GLN A 88 3.81 27.04 -15.45
N PRO A 89 3.38 27.50 -16.63
CA PRO A 89 1.96 27.64 -16.96
C PRO A 89 1.26 26.27 -17.02
N PRO A 90 -0.08 26.22 -16.81
CA PRO A 90 -0.87 25.02 -17.00
C PRO A 90 -0.68 24.44 -18.41
N MET A 91 -0.36 23.16 -18.51
CA MET A 91 0.04 22.51 -19.75
C MET A 91 -0.84 21.29 -20.02
N VAL A 92 -1.48 21.24 -21.19
CA VAL A 92 -2.26 20.09 -21.66
C VAL A 92 -1.33 18.87 -21.79
N GLY A 93 -1.84 17.67 -21.46
CA GLY A 93 -1.05 16.44 -21.45
C GLY A 93 -0.20 16.23 -20.19
N ARG A 94 -0.12 17.22 -19.29
CA ARG A 94 0.61 17.08 -18.03
C ARG A 94 -0.13 16.16 -17.06
N GLY A 95 0.58 15.11 -16.64
CA GLY A 95 0.14 14.19 -15.60
C GLY A 95 0.13 14.82 -14.20
N GLY A 96 -0.15 13.96 -13.23
CA GLY A 96 -0.35 14.31 -11.83
C GLY A 96 -0.24 13.08 -10.95
N GLN A 97 -0.96 13.13 -9.84
CA GLN A 97 -1.09 12.02 -8.91
C GLN A 97 -2.55 11.82 -8.52
N LYS A 98 -2.95 10.56 -8.35
CA LYS A 98 -4.22 10.18 -7.75
C LYS A 98 -3.97 9.72 -6.31
N GLN A 99 -4.66 10.36 -5.39
CA GLN A 99 -4.65 10.09 -3.96
C GLN A 99 -5.94 9.34 -3.61
N PHE A 100 -5.81 8.14 -3.07
CA PHE A 100 -6.91 7.37 -2.48
C PHE A 100 -6.82 7.53 -0.96
N ILE A 101 -7.94 7.81 -0.31
CA ILE A 101 -8.05 7.90 1.15
C ILE A 101 -9.06 6.84 1.59
N PHE A 102 -8.58 5.81 2.28
CA PHE A 102 -9.39 4.73 2.83
C PHE A 102 -9.59 4.95 4.33
N THR A 103 -10.82 5.19 4.79
CA THR A 103 -11.12 5.43 6.22
C THR A 103 -11.81 4.23 6.84
N ALA A 104 -11.25 3.69 7.93
CA ALA A 104 -11.82 2.58 8.68
C ALA A 104 -13.16 2.97 9.33
N LEU A 105 -14.26 2.32 8.91
CA LEU A 105 -15.62 2.58 9.43
C LEU A 105 -16.07 1.54 10.46
N GLN A 106 -15.71 0.27 10.27
CA GLN A 106 -16.22 -0.86 11.07
C GLN A 106 -15.12 -1.92 11.25
N PRO A 107 -15.11 -2.67 12.37
CA PRO A 107 -14.19 -3.80 12.56
C PRO A 107 -14.41 -4.92 11.53
N GLY A 108 -13.33 -5.60 11.15
CA GLY A 108 -13.37 -6.67 10.15
C GLY A 108 -12.02 -6.90 9.46
N GLU A 109 -12.01 -7.68 8.38
CA GLU A 109 -10.86 -7.80 7.48
C GLU A 109 -11.30 -7.57 6.04
N GLU A 110 -10.48 -6.87 5.26
CA GLU A 110 -10.76 -6.57 3.85
C GLU A 110 -9.46 -6.43 3.05
N TRP A 111 -9.54 -6.62 1.74
CA TRP A 111 -8.46 -6.25 0.82
C TRP A 111 -8.75 -4.91 0.18
N ILE A 112 -7.76 -4.03 0.20
CA ILE A 112 -7.65 -2.90 -0.72
C ILE A 112 -6.88 -3.41 -1.94
N HIS A 113 -7.48 -3.30 -3.13
CA HIS A 113 -6.82 -3.60 -4.40
C HIS A 113 -7.08 -2.44 -5.36
N VAL A 114 -6.01 -1.77 -5.78
CA VAL A 114 -6.05 -0.68 -6.76
C VAL A 114 -5.31 -1.13 -8.02
N LYS A 115 -5.93 -0.97 -9.18
CA LYS A 115 -5.41 -1.41 -10.50
C LYS A 115 -5.11 -0.19 -11.37
N HIS A 116 -3.99 -0.21 -12.09
CA HIS A 116 -3.63 0.79 -13.10
C HIS A 116 -3.90 0.22 -14.50
N GLY A 117 -4.64 0.94 -15.32
CA GLY A 117 -4.96 0.46 -16.67
C GLY A 117 -5.83 1.45 -17.44
N ARG A 118 -6.24 1.04 -18.64
CA ARG A 118 -7.33 1.68 -19.38
C ARG A 118 -8.61 0.88 -19.18
N SER A 119 -9.75 1.56 -19.14
CA SER A 119 -11.07 0.93 -18.90
C SER A 119 -11.52 -0.07 -19.98
N TRP A 120 -10.79 -0.16 -21.11
CA TRP A 120 -11.01 -1.13 -22.19
C TRP A 120 -9.92 -2.21 -22.29
N GLU A 121 -8.88 -2.17 -21.45
CA GLU A 121 -7.80 -3.17 -21.42
C GLU A 121 -8.09 -4.21 -20.31
N GLN A 122 -8.06 -5.50 -20.63
CA GLN A 122 -8.50 -6.57 -19.71
C GLN A 122 -7.54 -6.79 -18.53
N ASN A 123 -6.24 -6.57 -18.75
CA ASN A 123 -5.19 -6.75 -17.76
C ASN A 123 -4.67 -5.37 -17.32
N PRO A 124 -4.51 -5.10 -16.01
CA PRO A 124 -3.84 -3.90 -15.56
C PRO A 124 -2.34 -3.95 -15.91
N VAL A 125 -1.75 -2.78 -16.10
CA VAL A 125 -0.30 -2.63 -16.34
C VAL A 125 0.50 -2.50 -15.04
N ASP A 126 -0.17 -2.18 -13.93
CA ASP A 126 0.39 -2.09 -12.58
C ASP A 126 -0.73 -2.31 -11.54
N GLU A 127 -0.41 -2.74 -10.33
CA GLU A 127 -1.39 -2.90 -9.25
C GLU A 127 -0.78 -2.75 -7.86
N TRP A 128 -1.57 -2.20 -6.92
CA TRP A 128 -1.21 -2.10 -5.50
C TRP A 128 -2.24 -2.84 -4.65
N ARG A 129 -1.77 -3.63 -3.69
CA ARG A 129 -2.61 -4.46 -2.81
C ARG A 129 -2.20 -4.31 -1.35
N CYS A 130 -3.20 -4.28 -0.46
CA CYS A 130 -2.99 -4.26 0.98
C CYS A 130 -4.13 -4.99 1.68
N ARG A 131 -3.82 -5.93 2.57
CA ARG A 131 -4.81 -6.57 3.44
C ARG A 131 -4.88 -5.75 4.72
N VAL A 132 -6.07 -5.30 5.08
CA VAL A 132 -6.32 -4.60 6.35
C VAL A 132 -7.08 -5.50 7.32
N ARG A 133 -6.77 -5.37 8.61
CA ARG A 133 -7.66 -5.75 9.71
C ARG A 133 -8.01 -4.48 10.46
N ILE A 134 -9.29 -4.32 10.79
CA ILE A 134 -9.81 -3.22 11.59
C ILE A 134 -10.32 -3.79 12.91
N SER A 135 -9.85 -3.23 14.03
CA SER A 135 -10.28 -3.56 15.41
C SER A 135 -10.94 -2.36 16.10
#